data_AF-A0AAQ3USS9-F1
#
_entry.id   AF-A0AAQ3USS9-F1
#
_cell.length_a   1.000
_cell.length_b   1.000
_cell.length_c   1.000
_cell.angle_alpha   90.00
_cell.angle_beta   90.00
_cell.angle_gamma   90.00
#
_symmetry.space_group_name_H-M   'P 1'
#
loop_
_entity.id
_entity.type
_entity.pdbx_description
1 polymer ?
#
loop_
_entity_poly.entity_id
_entity_poly.type
_entity_poly.pdbx_seq_one_letter_code
_entity_poly.pdbx_strand_id
1 'polypeptide(L)'
;FEGLRPPIFTTCPEPLAADDWLRTIESKFTLLPELTEQEKARYAAQLLHGPAGASHATFLARQEKDHVPTWQEFRQAFRAHYILASLMEQKQCEFRELKQGNKTMMQYVQSFIHLSQYAPEDVADDPRRAARLLHGFDPTSRHTWGASFTDLVDIALDMENRLRIANEDQKRKRQANRAPASSSQKPRANY
;
A
#
# COMPACT_ATOMS: atom_id res chain seq x y z
N PHE A 1 -11.58 2.63 -24.06
CA PHE A 1 -10.30 1.98 -24.43
C PHE A 1 -9.05 2.66 -23.82
N GLU A 2 -9.19 3.52 -22.78
CA GLU A 2 -8.04 4.20 -22.17
C GLU A 2 -7.18 3.32 -21.24
N GLY A 3 -7.71 2.18 -20.76
CA GLY A 3 -7.01 1.30 -19.81
C GLY A 3 -5.81 0.51 -20.35
N LEU A 4 -5.54 0.56 -21.66
CA LEU A 4 -4.42 -0.18 -22.28
C LEU A 4 -3.18 0.69 -22.52
N ARG A 5 -3.27 2.02 -22.40
CA ARG A 5 -2.10 2.90 -22.61
C ARG A 5 -1.06 2.62 -21.52
N PRO A 6 0.16 2.21 -21.87
CA PRO A 6 1.20 2.00 -20.88
C PRO A 6 1.65 3.34 -20.30
N PRO A 7 1.94 3.40 -18.99
CA PRO A 7 2.50 4.60 -18.40
C PRO A 7 3.87 4.91 -19.01
N ILE A 8 4.09 6.16 -19.42
CA ILE A 8 5.39 6.65 -19.86
C ILE A 8 6.22 6.99 -18.61
N PHE A 9 7.48 6.56 -18.57
CA PHE A 9 8.40 6.84 -17.48
C PHE A 9 9.48 7.83 -17.94
N THR A 10 9.52 9.02 -17.33
CA THR A 10 10.42 10.13 -17.75
C THR A 10 11.53 10.40 -16.73
N THR A 11 11.16 10.71 -15.49
CA THR A 11 12.08 10.97 -14.37
C THR A 11 11.45 10.55 -13.05
N CYS A 12 12.29 10.24 -12.06
CA CYS A 12 11.83 9.82 -10.74
C CYS A 12 12.23 10.88 -9.70
N PRO A 13 11.28 11.68 -9.18
CA PRO A 13 11.47 12.38 -7.91
C PRO A 13 11.25 11.45 -6.71
N GLU A 14 10.48 10.38 -6.89
CA GLU A 14 10.15 9.39 -5.86
C GLU A 14 10.47 7.99 -6.37
N PRO A 15 11.50 7.30 -5.83
CA PRO A 15 12.01 6.09 -6.48
C PRO A 15 11.06 4.87 -6.41
N LEU A 16 9.95 4.99 -5.67
CA LEU A 16 8.86 4.01 -5.67
C LEU A 16 8.05 4.03 -6.98
N ALA A 17 7.99 5.18 -7.67
CA ALA A 17 7.30 5.28 -8.95
C ALA A 17 7.96 4.41 -10.03
N ALA A 18 9.26 4.12 -9.90
CA ALA A 18 9.97 3.18 -10.76
C ALA A 18 9.57 1.72 -10.50
N ASP A 19 9.42 1.33 -9.23
CA ASP A 19 8.96 -0.03 -8.86
C ASP A 19 7.51 -0.27 -9.32
N ASP A 20 6.63 0.71 -9.07
CA ASP A 20 5.22 0.66 -9.49
C ASP A 20 5.07 0.62 -11.01
N TRP A 21 5.88 1.41 -11.72
CA TRP A 21 5.93 1.38 -13.19
C TRP A 21 6.34 -0.02 -13.68
N LEU A 22 7.40 -0.58 -13.10
CA LEU A 22 7.90 -1.89 -13.51
C LEU A 22 6.86 -2.99 -13.27
N ARG A 23 6.19 -3.00 -12.11
CA ARG A 23 5.08 -3.93 -11.80
C ARG A 23 3.92 -3.79 -12.77
N THR A 24 3.57 -2.55 -13.14
CA THR A 24 2.50 -2.28 -14.10
C THR A 24 2.83 -2.87 -15.47
N ILE A 25 4.08 -2.74 -15.92
CA ILE A 25 4.53 -3.33 -17.18
C ILE A 25 4.56 -4.87 -17.10
N GLU A 26 5.06 -5.44 -16.00
CA GLU A 26 5.04 -6.88 -15.75
C GLU A 26 3.62 -7.45 -15.81
N SER A 27 2.66 -6.78 -15.17
CA SER A 27 1.24 -7.15 -15.21
C SER A 27 0.62 -7.04 -16.60
N LYS A 28 1.14 -6.18 -17.49
CA LYS A 28 0.69 -6.15 -18.89
C LYS A 28 1.24 -7.34 -19.67
N PHE A 29 2.48 -7.74 -19.42
CA PHE A 29 3.08 -8.89 -20.08
C PHE A 29 2.44 -10.22 -19.67
N THR A 30 1.85 -10.34 -18.48
CA THR A 30 1.06 -11.53 -18.12
C THR A 30 -0.19 -11.69 -18.98
N LEU A 31 -0.67 -10.60 -19.61
CA LEU A 31 -1.81 -10.61 -20.53
C LEU A 31 -1.39 -10.85 -22.00
N LEU A 32 -0.08 -10.87 -22.28
CA LEU A 32 0.51 -10.99 -23.62
C LEU A 32 1.55 -12.13 -23.64
N PRO A 33 1.10 -13.39 -23.51
CA PRO A 33 2.00 -14.55 -23.38
C PRO A 33 2.81 -14.83 -24.65
N GLU A 34 2.48 -14.22 -25.79
CA GLU A 34 3.14 -14.45 -27.07
C GLU A 34 4.45 -13.66 -27.21
N LEU A 35 4.67 -12.64 -26.36
CA LEU A 35 5.88 -11.81 -26.42
C LEU A 35 7.11 -12.57 -25.94
N THR A 36 8.15 -12.59 -26.77
CA THR A 36 9.49 -13.04 -26.38
C THR A 36 10.11 -12.11 -25.33
N GLU A 37 11.12 -12.59 -24.60
CA GLU A 37 11.84 -11.76 -23.62
C GLU A 37 12.47 -10.51 -24.28
N GLN A 38 12.95 -10.63 -25.51
CA GLN A 38 13.51 -9.50 -26.26
C GLN A 38 12.44 -8.49 -26.69
N GLU A 39 11.25 -8.95 -27.09
CA GLU A 39 10.13 -8.06 -27.44
C GLU A 39 9.60 -7.31 -26.23
N LYS A 40 9.50 -7.96 -25.07
CA LYS A 40 9.16 -7.32 -23.80
C LYS A 40 10.16 -6.21 -23.44
N ALA A 41 11.46 -6.48 -23.55
CA ALA A 41 12.49 -5.48 -23.30
C ALA A 41 12.37 -4.27 -24.25
N ARG A 42 12.20 -4.52 -25.56
CA ARG A 42 12.01 -3.46 -26.55
C ARG A 42 10.75 -2.64 -26.29
N TYR A 43 9.65 -3.31 -25.93
CA TYR A 43 8.40 -2.64 -25.60
C TYR A 43 8.56 -1.70 -24.39
N ALA A 44 9.16 -2.19 -23.30
CA ALA A 44 9.39 -1.38 -22.12
C ALA A 44 10.36 -0.21 -22.38
N ALA A 45 11.41 -0.44 -23.19
CA ALA A 45 12.35 0.60 -23.58
C ALA A 45 11.69 1.75 -24.34
N GLN A 46 10.68 1.48 -25.17
CA GLN A 46 9.92 2.52 -25.89
C GLN A 46 9.09 3.42 -24.96
N LEU A 47 8.80 2.95 -23.75
CA LEU A 47 8.05 3.70 -22.75
C LEU A 47 8.94 4.57 -21.86
N LEU A 48 10.27 4.48 -22.02
CA LEU A 48 11.24 5.31 -21.34
C LEU A 48 11.51 6.59 -22.14
N HIS A 49 11.22 7.74 -21.55
CA HIS A 49 11.39 9.05 -22.16
C HIS A 49 12.36 9.91 -21.35
N GLY A 50 12.87 10.99 -21.93
CA GLY A 50 13.74 11.94 -21.22
C GLY A 50 14.99 11.27 -20.61
N PRO A 51 15.37 11.60 -19.36
CA PRO A 51 16.52 11.00 -18.67
C PRO A 51 16.45 9.47 -18.57
N ALA A 52 15.25 8.91 -18.42
CA ALA A 52 15.09 7.45 -18.40
C ALA A 52 15.49 6.79 -19.72
N GLY A 53 15.07 7.40 -20.84
CA GLY A 53 15.49 6.97 -22.17
C GLY A 53 17.00 7.12 -22.39
N ALA A 54 17.60 8.20 -21.91
CA ALA A 54 19.05 8.43 -22.03
C ALA A 54 19.89 7.41 -21.24
N SER A 55 19.47 7.06 -20.03
CA SER A 55 20.10 5.99 -19.24
C SER A 55 19.98 4.64 -19.93
N HIS A 56 18.82 4.34 -20.54
CA HIS A 56 18.63 3.09 -21.28
C HIS A 56 19.50 3.04 -22.54
N ALA A 57 19.62 4.14 -23.27
CA ALA A 57 20.53 4.23 -24.41
C ALA A 57 21.99 3.99 -23.99
N THR A 58 22.40 4.51 -22.83
CA THR A 58 23.72 4.26 -22.25
C THR A 58 23.91 2.79 -21.87
N PHE A 59 22.87 2.14 -21.35
CA PHE A 59 22.88 0.70 -21.07
C PHE A 59 23.06 -0.12 -22.35
N LEU A 60 22.34 0.21 -23.42
CA LEU A 60 22.50 -0.45 -24.73
C LEU A 60 23.91 -0.26 -25.32
N ALA A 61 24.49 0.93 -25.19
CA ALA A 61 25.82 1.23 -25.72
C ALA A 61 26.95 0.44 -25.04
N ARG A 62 26.69 -0.16 -23.87
CA ARG A 62 27.64 -1.03 -23.15
C ARG A 62 27.51 -2.50 -23.51
N GLN A 63 26.49 -2.88 -24.27
CA GLN A 63 26.28 -4.24 -24.72
C GLN A 63 27.17 -4.59 -25.90
N GLU A 64 27.37 -5.88 -26.14
CA GLU A 64 28.02 -6.36 -27.35
C GLU A 64 27.20 -5.96 -28.60
N LYS A 65 27.89 -5.82 -29.73
CA LYS A 65 27.37 -5.15 -30.95
C LYS A 65 26.08 -5.77 -31.52
N ASP A 66 25.82 -7.04 -31.23
CA ASP A 66 24.65 -7.80 -31.68
C ASP A 66 23.78 -8.31 -30.53
N HIS A 67 24.10 -7.94 -29.28
CA HIS A 67 23.33 -8.38 -28.13
C HIS A 67 22.01 -7.61 -28.03
N VAL A 68 20.91 -8.35 -27.97
CA VAL A 68 19.58 -7.79 -27.72
C VAL A 68 19.21 -8.13 -26.29
N PRO A 69 19.11 -7.13 -25.40
CA PRO A 69 18.76 -7.38 -24.01
C PRO A 69 17.44 -8.12 -23.90
N THR A 70 17.46 -9.17 -23.09
CA THR A 70 16.27 -9.84 -22.60
C THR A 70 15.53 -8.95 -21.61
N TRP A 71 14.26 -9.28 -21.35
CA TRP A 71 13.47 -8.60 -20.34
C TRP A 71 14.08 -8.71 -18.95
N GLN A 72 14.70 -9.85 -18.61
CA GLN A 72 15.43 -10.02 -17.36
C GLN A 72 16.59 -9.02 -17.23
N GLU A 73 17.41 -8.85 -18.28
CA GLU A 73 18.53 -7.91 -18.26
C GLU A 73 18.06 -6.46 -18.17
N PHE A 74 17.02 -6.11 -18.92
CA PHE A 74 16.37 -4.79 -18.81
C PHE A 74 15.91 -4.53 -17.38
N ARG A 75 15.18 -5.48 -16.76
CA ARG A 75 14.70 -5.36 -15.38
C ARG A 75 15.86 -5.12 -14.42
N GLN A 76 16.92 -5.92 -14.52
CA GLN A 76 18.07 -5.80 -13.64
C GLN A 76 18.74 -4.43 -13.77
N ALA A 77 18.97 -3.96 -15.00
CA ALA A 77 19.56 -2.65 -15.25
C ALA A 77 18.65 -1.49 -14.79
N PHE A 78 17.35 -1.59 -15.06
CA PHE A 78 16.37 -0.59 -14.65
C PHE A 78 16.30 -0.49 -13.12
N ARG A 79 16.21 -1.63 -12.41
CA ARG A 79 16.21 -1.65 -10.94
C ARG A 79 17.51 -1.09 -10.37
N ALA A 80 18.66 -1.47 -10.92
CA ALA A 80 19.95 -0.96 -10.44
C ALA A 80 20.09 0.57 -10.56
N HIS A 81 19.45 1.18 -11.56
CA HIS A 81 19.55 2.62 -11.80
C HIS A 81 18.48 3.44 -11.08
N TYR A 82 17.26 2.92 -10.96
CA TYR A 82 16.11 3.68 -10.43
C TYR A 82 15.59 3.18 -9.08
N ILE A 83 15.87 1.92 -8.71
CA ILE A 83 15.37 1.30 -7.49
C ILE A 83 16.57 1.00 -6.58
N LEU A 84 17.02 2.03 -5.87
CA LEU A 84 18.17 1.92 -4.96
C LEU A 84 17.88 0.90 -3.85
N ALA A 85 18.82 -0.02 -3.62
CA ALA A 85 18.70 -1.07 -2.62
C ALA A 85 18.44 -0.50 -1.21
N SER A 86 19.09 0.61 -0.86
CA SER A 86 18.90 1.29 0.44
C SER A 86 17.48 1.81 0.64
N LEU A 87 16.82 2.25 -0.43
CA LEU A 87 15.42 2.70 -0.33
C LEU A 87 14.48 1.51 -0.13
N MET A 88 14.72 0.42 -0.84
CA MET A 88 13.94 -0.82 -0.65
C MET A 88 14.10 -1.35 0.78
N GLU A 89 15.32 -1.33 1.31
CA GLU A 89 15.60 -1.68 2.70
C GLU A 89 14.86 -0.75 3.67
N GLN A 90 14.88 0.57 3.44
CA GLN A 90 14.12 1.52 4.25
C GLN A 90 12.61 1.21 4.22
N LYS A 91 12.04 0.85 3.07
CA LYS A 91 10.63 0.45 2.97
C LYS A 91 10.32 -0.88 3.65
N GLN A 92 11.23 -1.84 3.59
CA GLN A 92 11.10 -3.09 4.35
C GLN A 92 11.14 -2.83 5.86
N CYS A 93 12.03 -1.96 6.33
CA CYS A 93 12.06 -1.51 7.72
C CYS A 93 10.76 -0.82 8.11
N GLU A 94 10.28 0.13 7.30
CA GLU A 94 9.00 0.82 7.51
C GLU A 94 7.83 -0.17 7.62
N PHE A 95 7.80 -1.19 6.77
CA PHE A 95 6.79 -2.26 6.84
C PHE A 95 6.89 -3.09 8.13
N ARG A 96 8.11 -3.53 8.50
CA ARG A 96 8.33 -4.36 9.69
C ARG A 96 8.04 -3.61 10.99
N GLU A 97 8.24 -2.30 11.00
CA GLU A 97 7.97 -1.40 12.11
C GLU A 97 6.54 -0.83 12.11
N LEU A 98 5.73 -1.15 11.08
CA LEU A 98 4.37 -0.64 10.96
C LEU A 98 3.55 -1.05 12.19
N LYS A 99 3.04 -0.04 12.88
CA LYS A 99 2.11 -0.17 14.01
C LYS A 99 0.83 0.61 13.71
N GLN A 100 -0.29 0.14 14.26
CA GLN A 100 -1.56 0.88 14.19
C GLN A 100 -1.39 2.27 14.80
N GLY A 101 -0.88 2.35 16.04
CA GLY A 101 -0.74 3.63 16.75
C GLY A 101 -2.10 4.34 16.85
N ASN A 102 -2.14 5.59 16.41
CA ASN A 102 -3.37 6.40 16.39
C ASN A 102 -4.22 6.23 15.11
N LYS A 103 -3.85 5.31 14.20
CA LYS A 103 -4.61 5.07 12.96
C LYS A 103 -5.88 4.28 13.24
N THR A 104 -6.91 4.53 12.44
CA THR A 104 -8.06 3.62 12.35
C THR A 104 -7.59 2.25 11.86
N MET A 105 -8.38 1.21 12.12
CA MET A 105 -8.10 -0.13 11.61
C MET A 105 -7.98 -0.10 10.09
N MET A 106 -8.94 0.53 9.41
CA MET A 106 -8.90 0.66 7.95
C MET A 106 -7.62 1.34 7.45
N GLN A 107 -7.20 2.44 8.09
CA GLN A 107 -5.97 3.14 7.71
C GLN A 107 -4.71 2.29 7.94
N TYR A 108 -4.68 1.52 9.02
CA TYR A 108 -3.59 0.59 9.31
C TYR A 108 -3.53 -0.54 8.27
N VAL A 109 -4.67 -1.17 7.95
CA VAL A 109 -4.76 -2.23 6.93
C VAL A 109 -4.37 -1.70 5.55
N GLN A 110 -4.82 -0.50 5.18
CA GLN A 110 -4.40 0.14 3.92
C GLN A 110 -2.89 0.38 3.87
N SER A 111 -2.30 0.88 4.96
CA SER A 111 -0.85 1.06 5.07
C SER A 111 -0.11 -0.27 4.99
N PHE A 112 -0.64 -1.31 5.63
CA PHE A 112 -0.09 -2.65 5.61
C PHE A 112 -0.08 -3.22 4.19
N ILE A 113 -1.22 -3.17 3.48
CA ILE A 113 -1.33 -3.64 2.11
C ILE A 113 -0.35 -2.89 1.21
N HIS A 114 -0.33 -1.56 1.31
CA HIS A 114 0.57 -0.73 0.51
C HIS A 114 2.05 -1.02 0.78
N LEU A 115 2.47 -1.19 2.03
CA LEU A 115 3.88 -1.43 2.36
C LEU A 115 4.30 -2.90 2.14
N SER A 116 3.37 -3.84 2.22
CA SER A 116 3.66 -5.27 2.05
C SER A 116 4.25 -5.61 0.69
N GLN A 117 3.98 -4.81 -0.34
CA GLN A 117 4.53 -5.00 -1.68
C GLN A 117 6.07 -4.90 -1.74
N TYR A 118 6.68 -4.19 -0.78
CA TYR A 118 8.14 -4.01 -0.70
C TYR A 118 8.84 -5.10 0.11
N ALA A 119 8.09 -5.95 0.81
CA ALA A 119 8.58 -6.99 1.69
C ALA A 119 7.88 -8.35 1.39
N PRO A 120 7.95 -8.87 0.16
CA PRO A 120 7.23 -10.08 -0.24
C PRO A 120 7.59 -11.29 0.63
N GLU A 121 8.84 -11.41 1.08
CA GLU A 121 9.30 -12.48 1.97
C GLU A 121 8.62 -12.46 3.36
N ASP A 122 8.24 -11.27 3.84
CA ASP A 122 7.57 -11.08 5.12
C ASP A 122 6.05 -11.41 5.05
N VAL A 123 5.49 -11.55 3.84
CA VAL A 123 4.07 -11.85 3.58
C VAL A 123 3.87 -13.00 2.59
N ALA A 124 4.87 -13.88 2.45
CA ALA A 124 4.91 -14.92 1.43
C ALA A 124 3.75 -15.94 1.51
N ASP A 125 3.20 -16.13 2.72
CA ASP A 125 2.08 -17.01 2.98
C ASP A 125 1.07 -16.34 3.94
N ASP A 126 -0.17 -16.82 3.94
CA ASP A 126 -1.25 -16.24 4.75
C ASP A 126 -0.92 -16.25 6.26
N PRO A 127 -0.34 -17.32 6.84
CA PRO A 127 0.11 -17.31 8.24
C PRO A 127 1.13 -16.21 8.56
N ARG A 128 2.17 -16.03 7.73
CA ARG A 128 3.17 -14.95 7.92
C ARG A 128 2.53 -13.58 7.80
N ARG A 129 1.65 -13.40 6.80
CA ARG A 129 0.93 -12.15 6.58
C ARG A 129 0.01 -11.81 7.76
N ALA A 130 -0.74 -12.78 8.26
CA ALA A 130 -1.60 -12.64 9.44
C ALA A 130 -0.78 -12.32 10.70
N ALA A 131 0.31 -13.04 10.94
CA ALA A 131 1.21 -12.80 12.06
C ALA A 131 1.82 -11.39 12.00
N ARG A 132 2.21 -10.91 10.81
CA ARG A 132 2.73 -9.56 10.61
C ARG A 132 1.68 -8.50 10.89
N LEU A 133 0.45 -8.69 10.41
CA LEU A 133 -0.66 -7.77 10.66
C LEU A 133 -0.95 -7.67 12.17
N LEU A 134 -0.95 -8.78 12.88
CA LEU A 134 -1.16 -8.85 14.34
C LEU A 134 0.01 -8.27 15.14
N HIS A 135 1.24 -8.32 14.64
CA HIS A 135 2.40 -7.78 15.32
C HIS A 135 2.33 -6.25 15.49
N GLY A 136 1.88 -5.55 14.46
CA GLY A 136 1.70 -4.09 14.51
C GLY A 136 0.43 -3.64 15.24
N PHE A 137 -0.37 -4.60 15.72
CA PHE A 137 -1.67 -4.36 16.33
C PHE A 137 -1.60 -4.37 17.87
N ASP A 138 -2.41 -3.54 18.53
CA ASP A 138 -2.38 -3.39 19.99
C ASP A 138 -2.76 -4.71 20.69
N PRO A 139 -1.93 -5.23 21.62
CA PRO A 139 -2.26 -6.42 22.41
C PRO A 139 -3.59 -6.40 23.16
N THR A 140 -4.14 -5.24 23.51
CA THR A 140 -5.41 -5.16 24.26
C THR A 140 -6.62 -5.70 23.50
N SER A 141 -6.53 -5.74 22.17
CA SER A 141 -7.60 -6.21 21.30
C SER A 141 -7.40 -7.64 20.82
N ARG A 142 -6.27 -8.29 21.11
CA ARG A 142 -5.79 -9.58 20.56
C ARG A 142 -6.67 -10.81 20.86
N HIS A 143 -7.67 -10.69 21.72
CA HIS A 143 -8.45 -11.81 22.26
C HIS A 143 -9.55 -12.35 21.33
N THR A 144 -9.86 -11.66 20.23
CA THR A 144 -11.01 -11.94 19.34
C THR A 144 -10.65 -12.37 17.91
N TRP A 145 -9.37 -12.65 17.62
CA TRP A 145 -8.85 -12.67 16.25
C TRP A 145 -8.84 -14.09 15.66
N GLY A 146 -9.38 -14.25 14.45
CA GLY A 146 -9.45 -15.52 13.69
C GLY A 146 -8.10 -15.99 13.13
N ALA A 147 -8.11 -17.02 12.28
CA ALA A 147 -6.88 -17.67 11.79
C ALA A 147 -6.33 -17.08 10.47
N SER A 148 -7.12 -16.34 9.69
CA SER A 148 -6.75 -15.84 8.35
C SER A 148 -6.73 -14.31 8.25
N PHE A 149 -5.91 -13.75 7.34
CA PHE A 149 -5.83 -12.29 7.14
C PHE A 149 -7.20 -11.63 6.90
N THR A 150 -8.06 -12.27 6.09
CA THR A 150 -9.41 -11.79 5.80
C THR A 150 -10.29 -11.75 7.04
N ASP A 151 -10.28 -12.81 7.85
CA ASP A 151 -11.05 -12.84 9.10
C ASP A 151 -10.55 -11.77 10.07
N LEU A 152 -9.23 -11.57 10.14
CA LEU A 152 -8.61 -10.54 10.97
C LEU A 152 -9.09 -9.14 10.55
N VAL A 153 -9.12 -8.83 9.25
CA VAL A 153 -9.57 -7.53 8.74
C VAL A 153 -11.06 -7.33 9.00
N ASP A 154 -11.90 -8.33 8.72
CA ASP A 154 -13.36 -8.22 8.89
C ASP A 154 -13.76 -8.05 10.36
N ILE A 155 -13.17 -8.85 11.27
CA ILE A 155 -13.40 -8.74 12.72
C ILE A 155 -12.98 -7.36 13.21
N ALA A 156 -11.84 -6.87 12.74
CA ALA A 156 -11.30 -5.59 13.19
C ALA A 156 -12.14 -4.39 12.72
N LEU A 157 -12.68 -4.44 11.51
CA LEU A 157 -13.59 -3.42 10.99
C LEU A 157 -14.93 -3.43 11.72
N ASP A 158 -15.48 -4.61 12.03
CA ASP A 158 -16.71 -4.72 12.84
C ASP A 158 -16.50 -4.14 14.25
N MET A 159 -15.38 -4.46 14.90
CA MET A 159 -15.03 -3.91 16.22
C MET A 159 -14.87 -2.38 16.18
N GLU A 160 -14.18 -1.84 15.18
CA GLU A 160 -14.03 -0.39 15.01
C GLU A 160 -15.38 0.31 14.84
N ASN A 161 -16.29 -0.26 14.04
CA ASN A 161 -17.62 0.30 13.84
C ASN A 161 -18.45 0.26 15.15
N ARG A 162 -18.37 -0.83 15.93
CA ARG A 162 -19.02 -0.91 17.24
C ARG A 162 -18.49 0.14 18.22
N LEU A 163 -17.17 0.33 18.29
CA LEU A 163 -16.54 1.36 19.13
C LEU A 163 -16.95 2.77 18.71
N ARG A 164 -17.03 3.03 17.40
CA ARG A 164 -17.50 4.32 16.88
C ARG A 164 -18.94 4.60 17.32
N ILE A 165 -19.85 3.63 17.15
CA ILE A 165 -21.26 3.76 17.56
C ILE A 165 -21.36 4.00 19.08
N ALA A 166 -20.62 3.24 19.89
CA ALA A 166 -20.61 3.40 21.34
C ALA A 166 -20.10 4.78 21.78
N ASN A 167 -19.03 5.28 21.16
CA ASN A 167 -18.50 6.62 21.42
C ASN A 167 -19.48 7.72 21.02
N GLU A 168 -20.17 7.57 19.88
CA GLU A 168 -21.21 8.50 19.44
C GLU A 168 -22.40 8.52 20.42
N ASP A 169 -22.84 7.35 20.88
CA ASP A 169 -23.90 7.23 21.89
C ASP A 169 -23.49 7.85 23.23
N GLN A 170 -22.27 7.60 23.68
CA GLN A 170 -21.74 8.20 24.91
C GLN A 170 -21.60 9.72 24.80
N LYS A 171 -21.21 10.24 23.63
CA LYS A 171 -21.14 11.68 23.35
C LYS A 171 -22.55 12.31 23.36
N ARG A 172 -23.54 11.65 22.76
CA ARG A 172 -24.96 12.06 22.80
C ARG A 172 -25.48 12.11 24.24
N LYS A 173 -25.23 11.07 25.04
CA LYS A 173 -25.60 11.03 26.46
C LYS A 173 -24.94 12.13 27.28
N ARG A 174 -23.66 12.42 27.04
CA ARG A 174 -22.93 13.53 27.68
C ARG A 174 -23.47 14.91 27.29
N GLN A 175 -23.91 15.09 26.04
CA GLN A 175 -24.57 16.33 25.60
C GLN A 175 -25.97 16.48 26.17
N ALA A 176 -26.75 15.39 26.24
CA ALA A 176 -28.08 15.38 26.86
C ALA A 176 -28.01 15.72 28.36
N ASN A 177 -27.02 15.19 29.08
CA ASN A 177 -26.78 15.51 30.50
C ASN A 177 -26.18 16.90 30.74
N ARG A 178 -25.76 17.63 29.70
CA ARG A 178 -25.28 19.02 29.78
C ARG A 178 -26.38 20.04 29.45
N ALA A 179 -27.57 19.62 29.05
CA ALA A 179 -28.71 20.52 28.89
C ALA A 179 -29.09 21.10 30.28
N PRO A 180 -29.28 22.41 30.43
CA PRO A 180 -29.52 23.01 31.74
C PRO A 180 -30.87 22.55 32.29
N ALA A 181 -30.90 22.21 33.58
CA ALA A 181 -32.13 22.04 34.32
C ALA A 181 -32.92 23.35 34.27
N SER A 182 -33.93 23.39 33.40
CA SER A 182 -34.88 24.49 33.33
C SER A 182 -35.65 24.56 34.64
N SER A 183 -35.19 25.47 35.51
CA SER A 183 -35.91 26.16 36.59
C SER A 183 -37.36 25.68 36.82
N SER A 184 -37.56 24.87 37.85
CA SER A 184 -38.87 24.69 38.47
C SER A 184 -39.33 26.03 39.07
N GLN A 185 -40.18 26.75 38.35
CA GLN A 185 -40.98 27.83 38.93
C GLN A 185 -42.37 27.30 39.29
N LYS A 186 -42.60 27.13 40.59
CA LYS A 186 -43.89 27.35 41.27
C LYS A 186 -43.58 27.99 42.63
N PRO A 187 -44.49 28.74 43.30
CA PRO A 187 -45.90 29.03 42.98
C PRO A 187 -46.30 30.51 43.18
N ARG A 188 -47.54 30.88 42.83
CA ARG A 188 -48.41 31.66 43.73
C ARG A 188 -49.88 31.52 43.35
N ALA A 189 -50.67 31.01 44.28
CA ALA A 189 -52.12 31.04 44.23
C ALA A 189 -52.57 32.48 44.54
N ASN A 190 -53.46 33.01 43.70
CA ASN A 190 -54.28 34.17 44.03
C ASN A 190 -55.72 33.66 44.22
N TYR A 191 -56.16 33.66 45.47
CA TYR A 191 -57.41 34.22 46.01
C TYR A 191 -57.75 33.53 47.33
#